data_AF-A0A2R6J5U9-F1
#
_entry.id   AF-A0A2R6J5U9-F1
#
_cell.length_a   1.000
_cell.length_b   1.000
_cell.length_c   1.000
_cell.angle_alpha   90.00
_cell.angle_beta   90.00
_cell.angle_gamma   90.00
#
_symmetry.space_group_name_H-M   'P 1'
#
loop_
_entity.id
_entity.type
_entity.pdbx_description
1 polymer ?
#
loop_
_entity_poly.entity_id
_entity_poly.type
_entity_poly.pdbx_seq_one_letter_code
_entity_poly.pdbx_strand_id
1 'polypeptide(L)'
;MGTLHYRADEDAFSLHIVVMKEVEQRGGDRVIGVDLNLKNVAVTSTGAFFDGGELLWGQNHYFRVRRSLQDKGTRSAKQTLRQVSGRETRFVSDRLHTISRRLVEEAQSHDCSYIAIERLTHIRDRMDHGNDRIKRQMHNWAFRELQEMVAYKAVEYGISVEDVNPAF
;
A
#
# COMPACT_ATOMS: atom_id res chain seq x y z
N MET A 1 -22.05 14.58 8.22
CA MET A 1 -22.06 14.37 9.70
C MET A 1 -20.64 14.58 10.19
N GLY A 2 -20.44 15.30 11.28
CA GLY A 2 -19.11 15.59 11.82
C GLY A 2 -18.98 15.14 13.27
N THR A 3 -17.82 14.57 13.63
CA THR A 3 -17.54 14.10 14.99
C THR A 3 -16.34 14.85 15.56
N LEU A 4 -16.52 15.49 16.72
CA LEU A 4 -15.44 16.14 17.45
C LEU A 4 -14.83 15.16 18.45
N HIS A 5 -13.51 15.01 18.41
CA HIS A 5 -12.74 14.19 19.34
C HIS A 5 -11.72 15.06 20.06
N TYR A 6 -11.57 14.86 21.36
CA TYR A 6 -10.47 15.42 22.15
C TYR A 6 -9.43 14.33 22.42
N ARG A 7 -8.15 14.65 22.16
CA ARG A 7 -7.01 13.79 22.46
C ARG A 7 -6.22 14.39 23.61
N ALA A 8 -6.33 13.77 24.78
CA ALA A 8 -5.71 14.25 26.02
C ALA A 8 -4.17 14.14 26.02
N ASP A 9 -3.61 13.21 25.25
CA ASP A 9 -2.17 13.00 25.10
C ASP A 9 -1.49 14.07 24.23
N GLU A 10 -2.24 14.68 23.29
CA GLU A 10 -1.78 15.73 22.40
C GLU A 10 -2.33 17.12 22.79
N ASP A 11 -3.17 17.19 23.82
CA ASP A 11 -3.98 18.35 24.21
C ASP A 11 -4.65 19.05 23.01
N ALA A 12 -5.25 18.25 22.13
CA ALA A 12 -5.73 18.71 20.83
C ALA A 12 -7.17 18.25 20.55
N PHE A 13 -7.95 19.13 19.92
CA PHE A 13 -9.26 18.80 19.36
C PHE A 13 -9.13 18.45 17.87
N SER A 14 -9.76 17.36 17.46
CA SER A 14 -9.88 16.93 16.05
C SER A 14 -11.34 16.91 15.64
N LEU A 15 -11.69 17.65 14.59
CA LEU A 15 -13.03 17.61 13.99
C LEU A 15 -12.98 16.78 12.71
N HIS A 16 -13.67 15.65 12.70
CA HIS A 16 -13.78 14.78 11.53
C HIS A 16 -15.03 15.17 10.74
N ILE A 17 -14.87 15.74 9.55
CA ILE A 17 -15.97 16.11 8.65
C ILE A 17 -15.96 15.16 7.46
N VAL A 18 -17.08 14.47 7.23
CA VAL A 18 -17.28 13.66 6.03
C VAL A 18 -17.95 14.50 4.95
N VAL A 19 -17.33 14.57 3.79
CA VAL A 19 -17.83 15.28 2.60
C VAL A 19 -18.13 14.25 1.52
N MET A 20 -19.29 14.39 0.88
CA MET A 20 -19.67 13.62 -0.31
C MET A 20 -19.33 14.46 -1.54
N LYS A 21 -18.66 13.86 -2.52
CA LYS A 21 -18.37 14.46 -3.81
C LYS A 21 -19.03 13.61 -4.88
N GLU A 22 -19.88 14.22 -5.70
CA GLU A 22 -20.39 13.56 -6.89
C GLU A 22 -19.26 13.49 -7.94
N VAL A 23 -19.06 12.30 -8.51
CA VAL A 23 -18.05 12.07 -9.54
C VAL A 23 -18.70 11.32 -10.69
N GLU A 24 -18.57 11.88 -11.88
CA GLU A 24 -19.00 11.21 -13.11
C GLU A 24 -18.00 10.11 -13.48
N GLN A 25 -18.52 8.94 -13.85
CA GLN A 25 -17.69 7.86 -14.35
C GLN A 25 -17.16 8.20 -15.75
N ARG A 26 -15.89 7.91 -16.00
CA ARG A 26 -15.31 8.07 -17.33
C ARG A 26 -15.94 7.07 -18.29
N GLY A 27 -16.43 7.57 -19.41
CA GLY A 27 -16.77 6.73 -20.56
C GLY A 27 -15.51 6.24 -21.27
N GLY A 28 -15.65 5.20 -22.08
CA GLY A 28 -14.58 4.64 -22.91
C GLY A 28 -14.26 3.18 -22.59
N ASP A 29 -13.34 2.61 -23.36
CA ASP A 29 -12.89 1.21 -23.27
C ASP A 29 -11.36 1.10 -23.04
N ARG A 30 -10.70 2.23 -22.76
CA ARG A 30 -9.26 2.24 -22.50
C ARG A 30 -8.95 1.70 -21.11
N VAL A 31 -8.12 0.66 -21.09
CA VAL A 31 -7.70 -0.06 -19.88
C VAL A 31 -6.19 0.06 -19.72
N ILE A 32 -5.74 0.25 -18.48
CA ILE A 32 -4.35 0.02 -18.09
C ILE A 32 -4.27 -1.24 -17.23
N GLY A 33 -3.41 -2.18 -17.63
CA GLY A 33 -3.13 -3.38 -16.83
C GLY A 33 -2.04 -3.09 -15.80
N VAL A 34 -2.17 -3.65 -14.60
CA VAL A 34 -1.22 -3.50 -13.49
C VAL A 34 -0.83 -4.87 -12.96
N ASP A 35 0.46 -5.19 -13.09
CA ASP A 35 1.15 -6.34 -12.49
C ASP A 35 1.80 -5.92 -11.17
N LEU A 36 1.70 -6.73 -10.12
CA LEU A 36 2.21 -6.45 -8.78
C LEU A 36 3.27 -7.48 -8.40
N ASN A 37 4.48 -7.03 -8.05
CA ASN A 37 5.52 -7.95 -7.61
C ASN A 37 6.39 -7.37 -6.49
N LEU A 38 7.30 -8.20 -5.94
CA LEU A 38 8.15 -7.80 -4.80
C LEU A 38 9.26 -6.81 -5.19
N LYS A 39 9.76 -6.90 -6.43
CA LYS A 39 10.88 -6.06 -6.90
C LYS A 39 10.37 -4.70 -7.32
N ASN A 40 9.34 -4.70 -8.17
CA ASN A 40 8.59 -3.54 -8.61
C ASN A 40 7.19 -3.67 -8.03
N VAL A 41 6.82 -2.72 -7.18
CA VAL A 41 5.53 -2.76 -6.48
C VAL A 41 4.36 -2.83 -7.46
N ALA A 42 4.51 -2.15 -8.58
CA ALA A 42 3.61 -2.25 -9.71
C ALA A 42 4.39 -2.09 -11.02
N VAL A 43 3.89 -2.71 -12.09
CA VAL A 43 4.31 -2.49 -13.47
C VAL A 43 3.05 -2.34 -14.32
N THR A 44 3.01 -1.33 -15.17
CA THR A 44 1.84 -1.04 -16.00
C THR A 44 2.01 -1.54 -17.44
N SER A 45 0.89 -1.80 -18.12
CA SER A 45 0.88 -2.21 -19.54
C SER A 45 1.43 -1.14 -20.50
N THR A 46 1.53 0.11 -20.04
CA THR A 46 2.17 1.26 -20.71
C THR A 46 3.70 1.28 -20.53
N GLY A 47 4.24 0.40 -19.68
CA GLY A 47 5.68 0.25 -19.44
C GLY A 47 6.23 1.10 -18.30
N ALA A 48 5.40 1.65 -17.42
CA ALA A 48 5.88 2.32 -16.22
C ALA A 48 6.21 1.32 -15.11
N PHE A 49 7.26 1.63 -14.36
CA PHE A 49 7.77 0.82 -13.25
C PHE A 49 7.70 1.59 -11.95
N PHE A 50 7.12 0.96 -10.93
CA PHE A 50 7.02 1.51 -9.58
C PHE A 50 7.98 0.77 -8.67
N ASP A 51 9.18 1.31 -8.48
CA ASP A 51 10.25 0.65 -7.72
C ASP A 51 9.85 0.36 -6.25
N GLY A 52 10.09 -0.89 -5.85
CA GLY A 52 9.90 -1.40 -4.50
C GLY A 52 11.13 -1.34 -3.60
N GLY A 53 12.28 -0.88 -4.12
CA GLY A 53 13.55 -0.86 -3.40
C GLY A 53 13.50 -0.16 -2.04
N GLU A 54 12.90 1.04 -1.98
CA GLU A 54 12.75 1.78 -0.72
C GLU A 54 11.82 1.06 0.27
N LEU A 55 10.72 0.49 -0.21
CA LEU A 55 9.79 -0.29 0.61
C LEU A 55 10.52 -1.49 1.23
N LEU A 56 11.27 -2.22 0.40
CA LEU A 56 12.04 -3.39 0.78
C LEU A 56 13.18 -3.04 1.76
N TRP A 57 13.85 -1.92 1.52
CA TRP A 57 14.90 -1.40 2.40
C TRP A 57 14.31 -1.07 3.77
N GLY A 58 13.20 -0.33 3.81
CA GLY A 58 12.56 0.08 5.06
C GLY A 58 12.06 -1.12 5.86
N GLN A 59 11.37 -2.07 5.24
CA GLN A 59 10.95 -3.31 5.90
C GLN A 59 12.14 -4.08 6.50
N ASN A 60 13.26 -4.18 5.76
CA ASN A 60 14.47 -4.84 6.26
C ASN A 60 15.12 -4.05 7.40
N HIS A 61 15.13 -2.72 7.34
CA HIS A 61 15.64 -1.85 8.39
C HIS A 61 14.84 -2.04 9.69
N TYR A 62 13.52 -1.89 9.64
CA TYR A 62 12.64 -2.03 10.81
C TYR A 62 12.65 -3.45 11.38
N PHE A 63 12.75 -4.47 10.54
CA PHE A 63 12.96 -5.84 11.01
C PHE A 63 14.26 -5.98 11.81
N ARG A 64 15.39 -5.49 11.29
CA ARG A 64 16.69 -5.57 11.97
C ARG A 64 16.68 -4.82 13.30
N VAL A 65 16.13 -3.61 13.32
CA VAL A 65 16.01 -2.79 14.54
C VAL A 65 15.18 -3.53 15.59
N ARG A 66 14.00 -4.04 15.21
CA ARG A 66 13.11 -4.78 16.11
C ARG A 66 13.79 -6.02 16.68
N ARG A 67 14.42 -6.82 15.82
CA ARG A 67 15.14 -8.03 16.23
C ARG A 67 16.26 -7.71 17.23
N SER A 68 17.06 -6.67 16.96
CA SER A 68 18.14 -6.25 17.86
C SER A 68 17.62 -5.80 19.23
N LEU A 69 16.50 -5.07 19.28
CA LEU A 69 15.90 -4.64 20.54
C LEU A 69 15.26 -5.80 21.31
N GLN A 70 14.60 -6.74 20.60
CA GLN A 70 14.01 -7.93 21.20
C GLN A 70 15.09 -8.84 21.82
N ASP A 71 16.19 -9.04 21.11
CA ASP A 71 17.32 -9.86 21.55
C ASP A 71 17.98 -9.31 22.83
N LYS A 72 18.11 -7.98 22.93
CA LYS A 72 18.62 -7.33 24.15
C LYS A 72 17.76 -7.58 25.40
N GLY A 73 16.43 -7.67 25.25
CA GLY A 73 15.50 -8.03 26.33
C GLY A 73 15.40 -7.06 27.53
N THR A 74 16.22 -6.00 27.60
CA THR A 74 16.29 -5.08 28.75
C THR A 74 15.03 -4.20 28.87
N ARG A 75 14.83 -3.60 30.05
CA ARG A 75 13.73 -2.63 30.28
C ARG A 75 13.80 -1.45 29.29
N SER A 76 15.00 -0.91 29.06
CA SER A 76 15.20 0.17 28.09
C SER A 76 14.90 -0.28 26.66
N ALA A 77 15.32 -1.47 26.25
CA ALA A 77 15.02 -2.01 24.92
C ALA A 77 13.51 -2.21 24.71
N LYS A 78 12.80 -2.71 25.72
CA LYS A 78 11.32 -2.83 25.71
C LYS A 78 10.64 -1.47 25.62
N GLN A 79 11.15 -0.44 26.30
CA GLN A 79 10.62 0.92 26.22
C GLN A 79 10.85 1.53 24.83
N THR A 80 12.04 1.33 24.25
CA THR A 80 12.33 1.75 22.88
C THR A 80 11.40 1.05 21.89
N LEU A 81 11.15 -0.26 22.02
CA LEU A 81 10.19 -1.00 21.17
C LEU A 81 8.80 -0.36 21.19
N ARG A 82 8.32 0.07 22.36
CA ARG A 82 7.03 0.80 22.48
C ARG A 82 7.08 2.14 21.76
N GLN A 83 8.16 2.91 21.91
CA GLN A 83 8.32 4.22 21.28
C GLN A 83 8.42 4.15 19.75
N VAL A 84 9.06 3.11 19.21
CA VAL A 84 9.19 2.92 17.75
C VAL A 84 8.03 2.14 17.14
N SER A 85 7.07 1.70 17.96
CA SER A 85 5.88 0.99 17.50
C SER A 85 5.13 1.79 16.42
N GLY A 86 4.63 1.09 15.40
CA GLY A 86 3.88 1.69 14.29
C GLY A 86 4.70 2.57 13.34
N ARG A 87 6.00 2.79 13.55
CA ARG A 87 6.85 3.53 12.59
C ARG A 87 6.99 2.80 11.25
N GLU A 88 7.16 1.49 11.28
CA GLU A 88 7.20 0.67 10.06
C GLU A 88 5.88 0.75 9.29
N THR A 89 4.75 0.60 9.97
CA THR A 89 3.42 0.70 9.35
C THR A 89 3.21 2.05 8.67
N ARG A 90 3.56 3.15 9.34
CA ARG A 90 3.48 4.50 8.75
C ARG A 90 4.38 4.66 7.53
N PHE A 91 5.61 4.14 7.60
CA PHE A 91 6.53 4.17 6.47
C PHE A 91 5.99 3.38 5.26
N VAL A 92 5.49 2.17 5.49
CA VAL A 92 4.89 1.34 4.43
C VAL A 92 3.67 2.04 3.84
N SER A 93 2.75 2.51 4.69
CA SER A 93 1.52 3.19 4.28
C SER A 93 1.80 4.45 3.45
N ASP A 94 2.75 5.29 3.87
CA ASP A 94 3.18 6.48 3.12
C ASP A 94 3.68 6.13 1.71
N ARG A 95 4.49 5.08 1.60
CA ARG A 95 5.00 4.61 0.31
C ARG A 95 3.89 4.05 -0.57
N LEU A 96 2.97 3.26 -0.01
CA LEU A 96 1.83 2.71 -0.76
C LEU A 96 0.88 3.82 -1.22
N HIS A 97 0.67 4.85 -0.40
CA HIS A 97 -0.09 6.03 -0.80
C HIS A 97 0.59 6.78 -1.96
N THR A 98 1.92 6.93 -1.91
CA THR A 98 2.66 7.57 -3.01
C THR A 98 2.50 6.77 -4.31
N ILE A 99 2.67 5.45 -4.25
CA ILE A 99 2.59 4.58 -5.43
C ILE A 99 1.18 4.53 -6.00
N SER A 100 0.17 4.29 -5.17
CA SER A 100 -1.23 4.26 -5.61
C SER A 100 -1.68 5.58 -6.25
N ARG A 101 -1.20 6.72 -5.74
CA ARG A 101 -1.50 8.02 -6.37
C ARG A 101 -0.89 8.11 -7.77
N ARG A 102 0.40 7.76 -7.90
CA ARG A 102 1.10 7.84 -9.18
C ARG A 102 0.53 6.87 -10.23
N LEU A 103 0.04 5.69 -9.81
CA LEU A 103 -0.68 4.75 -10.69
C LEU A 103 -1.97 5.37 -11.25
N VAL A 104 -2.75 6.04 -10.40
CA VAL A 104 -3.98 6.72 -10.82
C VAL A 104 -3.69 7.93 -11.73
N GLU A 105 -2.65 8.70 -11.41
CA GLU A 105 -2.16 9.81 -12.24
C GLU A 105 -1.71 9.31 -13.63
N GLU A 106 -1.04 8.15 -13.70
CA GLU A 106 -0.68 7.52 -14.97
C GLU A 106 -1.92 7.12 -15.78
N ALA A 107 -2.87 6.41 -15.17
CA ALA A 107 -4.13 6.03 -15.83
C ALA A 107 -4.89 7.26 -16.35
N GLN A 108 -4.89 8.34 -15.56
CA GLN A 108 -5.47 9.62 -15.97
C GLN A 108 -4.75 10.22 -17.17
N SER A 109 -3.41 10.22 -17.17
CA SER A 109 -2.59 10.80 -18.25
C SER A 109 -2.73 10.08 -19.58
N HIS A 110 -3.03 8.77 -19.53
CA HIS A 110 -3.33 7.94 -20.70
C HIS A 110 -4.81 7.93 -21.09
N ASP A 111 -5.64 8.70 -20.38
CA ASP A 111 -7.08 8.81 -20.59
C ASP A 111 -7.76 7.44 -20.56
N CYS A 112 -7.38 6.63 -19.56
CA CYS A 112 -8.00 5.36 -19.26
C CYS A 112 -9.30 5.56 -18.48
N SER A 113 -10.24 4.65 -18.70
CA SER A 113 -11.51 4.54 -17.96
C SER A 113 -11.47 3.39 -16.94
N TYR A 114 -10.55 2.44 -17.14
CA TYR A 114 -10.37 1.28 -16.27
C TYR A 114 -8.90 1.04 -15.89
N ILE A 115 -8.68 0.57 -14.67
CA ILE A 115 -7.43 -0.02 -14.20
C ILE A 115 -7.72 -1.50 -13.90
N ALA A 116 -7.11 -2.40 -14.65
CA ALA A 116 -7.18 -3.83 -14.39
C ALA A 116 -5.98 -4.24 -13.51
N ILE A 117 -6.23 -4.61 -12.25
CA ILE A 117 -5.18 -5.03 -11.31
C ILE A 117 -5.28 -6.54 -11.12
N GLU A 118 -4.14 -7.23 -11.18
CA GLU A 118 -4.13 -8.66 -10.90
C GLU A 118 -4.59 -9.00 -9.47
N ARG A 119 -5.40 -10.05 -9.35
CA ARG A 119 -5.88 -10.56 -8.08
C ARG A 119 -4.90 -11.58 -7.51
N LEU A 120 -4.01 -11.14 -6.64
CA LEU A 120 -3.03 -12.00 -5.96
C LEU A 120 -3.58 -12.82 -4.78
N THR A 121 -4.88 -13.12 -4.79
CA THR A 121 -5.46 -14.07 -3.83
C THR A 121 -4.72 -15.41 -3.96
N HIS A 122 -4.12 -15.88 -2.87
CA HIS A 122 -3.33 -17.12 -2.77
C HIS A 122 -1.87 -17.10 -3.24
N ILE A 123 -1.28 -15.94 -3.62
CA ILE A 123 0.16 -15.91 -3.93
C ILE A 123 1.03 -16.35 -2.73
N ARG A 124 0.53 -16.10 -1.51
CA ARG A 124 1.18 -16.51 -0.25
C ARG A 124 1.20 -18.04 -0.08
N ASP A 125 0.19 -18.74 -0.59
CA ASP A 125 0.05 -20.20 -0.46
C ASP A 125 0.83 -20.94 -1.58
N ARG A 126 0.92 -20.33 -2.76
CA ARG A 126 1.58 -20.91 -3.95
C ARG A 126 3.11 -20.84 -3.91
N MET A 127 3.66 -19.95 -3.10
CA MET A 127 5.09 -19.65 -3.09
C MET A 127 5.78 -20.37 -1.92
N ASP A 128 5.81 -21.71 -1.93
CA ASP A 128 6.67 -22.48 -1.02
C ASP A 128 8.14 -22.38 -1.47
N HIS A 129 8.70 -21.19 -1.33
CA HIS A 129 10.13 -20.97 -1.54
C HIS A 129 10.88 -21.45 -0.29
N GLY A 130 11.92 -22.27 -0.44
CA GLY A 130 12.82 -22.67 0.65
C GLY A 130 13.63 -21.51 1.28
N ASN A 131 13.27 -20.26 1.00
CA ASN A 131 13.97 -19.06 1.44
C ASN A 131 13.08 -18.21 2.38
N ASP A 132 13.37 -18.30 3.67
CA ASP A 132 12.66 -17.57 4.74
C ASP A 132 12.67 -16.04 4.57
N ARG A 133 13.71 -15.50 3.91
CA ARG A 133 13.81 -14.06 3.66
C ARG A 133 12.70 -13.61 2.71
N ILE A 134 12.49 -14.35 1.62
CA ILE A 134 11.48 -14.03 0.61
C ILE A 134 10.08 -14.24 1.18
N LYS A 135 9.85 -15.35 1.90
CA LYS A 135 8.60 -15.60 2.62
C LYS A 135 8.22 -14.43 3.53
N ARG A 136 9.14 -13.99 4.39
CA ARG A 136 8.92 -12.83 5.27
C ARG A 136 8.61 -11.54 4.51
N GLN A 137 9.32 -11.25 3.43
CA GLN A 137 9.07 -10.06 2.60
C GLN A 137 7.68 -10.11 1.96
N MET A 138 7.25 -11.28 1.48
CA MET A 138 5.92 -11.50 0.91
C MET A 138 4.81 -11.39 1.97
N HIS A 139 5.01 -11.94 3.16
CA HIS A 139 4.04 -11.83 4.26
C HIS A 139 3.86 -10.38 4.72
N ASN A 140 4.95 -9.60 4.69
CA ASN A 140 4.92 -8.17 5.02
C ASN A 140 4.43 -7.31 3.86
N TRP A 141 4.20 -7.89 2.68
CA TRP A 141 3.73 -7.14 1.53
C TRP A 141 2.21 -6.95 1.57
N ALA A 142 1.79 -5.69 1.39
CA ALA A 142 0.41 -5.26 1.52
C ALA A 142 -0.26 -5.04 0.15
N PHE A 143 -0.33 -6.10 -0.67
CA PHE A 143 -0.96 -6.05 -2.00
C PHE A 143 -2.39 -5.52 -1.93
N ARG A 144 -3.16 -6.05 -0.98
CA ARG A 144 -4.55 -5.65 -0.75
C ARG A 144 -4.65 -4.17 -0.35
N GLU A 145 -3.74 -3.67 0.49
CA GLU A 145 -3.72 -2.27 0.89
C GLU A 145 -3.43 -1.36 -0.31
N LEU A 146 -2.52 -1.76 -1.21
CA LEU A 146 -2.28 -1.02 -2.45
C LEU A 146 -3.52 -1.02 -3.35
N GLN A 147 -4.18 -2.16 -3.55
CA GLN A 147 -5.39 -2.27 -4.36
C GLN A 147 -6.51 -1.38 -3.80
N GLU A 148 -6.77 -1.45 -2.50
CA GLU A 148 -7.74 -0.58 -1.81
C GLU A 148 -7.39 0.90 -2.02
N MET A 149 -6.10 1.25 -1.89
CA MET A 149 -5.63 2.62 -2.10
C MET A 149 -5.78 3.11 -3.53
N VAL A 150 -5.53 2.26 -4.52
CA VAL A 150 -5.75 2.59 -5.94
C VAL A 150 -7.25 2.77 -6.20
N ALA A 151 -8.09 1.85 -5.71
CA ALA A 151 -9.53 1.90 -5.90
C ALA A 151 -10.14 3.20 -5.39
N TYR A 152 -9.91 3.58 -4.14
CA TYR A 152 -10.55 4.80 -3.61
C TYR A 152 -10.03 6.08 -4.29
N LYS A 153 -8.76 6.10 -4.75
CA LYS A 153 -8.20 7.26 -5.47
C LYS A 153 -8.69 7.34 -6.90
N ALA A 154 -8.86 6.21 -7.57
CA ALA A 154 -9.36 6.13 -8.93
C ALA A 154 -10.81 6.64 -9.02
N VAL A 155 -11.62 6.32 -8.01
CA VAL A 155 -13.00 6.82 -7.87
C VAL A 155 -13.07 8.35 -7.91
N GLU A 156 -12.07 9.07 -7.38
CA GLU A 156 -12.07 10.55 -7.42
C GLU A 156 -12.02 11.15 -8.83
N TYR A 157 -11.60 10.34 -9.82
CA TYR A 157 -11.42 10.70 -11.22
C TYR A 157 -12.35 9.94 -12.18
N GLY A 158 -13.33 9.20 -11.63
CA GLY A 158 -14.26 8.40 -12.42
C GLY A 158 -13.59 7.20 -13.13
N ILE A 159 -12.46 6.72 -12.61
CA ILE A 159 -11.76 5.56 -13.15
C ILE A 159 -12.19 4.33 -12.36
N SER A 160 -12.69 3.30 -13.05
CA SER A 160 -13.07 2.02 -12.44
C SER A 160 -11.84 1.15 -12.22
N VAL A 161 -11.80 0.42 -11.10
CA VAL A 161 -10.74 -0.54 -10.80
C VAL A 161 -11.33 -1.92 -10.76
N GLU A 162 -10.81 -2.81 -11.60
CA GLU A 162 -11.29 -4.17 -11.75
C GLU A 162 -10.19 -5.16 -11.37
N ASP A 163 -10.53 -6.10 -10.50
CA ASP A 163 -9.67 -7.24 -10.18
C ASP A 163 -9.75 -8.27 -11.31
N VAL A 164 -8.61 -8.55 -11.95
CA VAL A 164 -8.52 -9.61 -12.96
C VAL A 164 -7.83 -10.83 -12.37
N ASN A 165 -8.30 -12.03 -12.74
CA ASN A 165 -7.60 -13.24 -12.36
C ASN A 165 -6.18 -13.20 -12.96
N PRO A 166 -5.13 -13.54 -12.19
CA PRO A 166 -3.80 -13.67 -12.75
C PRO A 166 -3.87 -14.77 -13.81
N ALA A 167 -3.56 -14.40 -15.05
CA ALA A 167 -3.28 -15.40 -16.06
C ALA A 167 -1.95 -16.02 -15.65
N PHE A 168 -1.99 -17.32 -15.31
CA PHE A 168 -0.88 -18.19 -14.86
C PHE A 168 -0.63 -18.22 -13.34
#